data_AF-A0A661PM76-F1
#
_entry.id   AF-A0A661PM76-F1
#
_cell.length_a   1.000
_cell.length_b   1.000
_cell.length_c   1.000
_cell.angle_alpha   90.00
_cell.angle_beta   90.00
_cell.angle_gamma   90.00
#
_symmetry.space_group_name_H-M   'P 1'
#
loop_
_entity.id
_entity.type
_entity.pdbx_description
1 polymer ?
#
loop_
_entity_poly.entity_id
_entity_poly.type
_entity_poly.pdbx_seq_one_letter_code
_entity_poly.pdbx_strand_id
1 'polypeptide(L)'
;MKLNSTKYKKSKIGLVTTIYGAQISNSKLRNHEPPSYTKDDLKDWLFSQPKFHLLYDNWKRLSYQTDYKPSVDRLIDDIGYTMSNIQLMTFKENKDKAYNDIKSGTTISVHKQVRMFTEDGFTDFPSAKEASRVTGIHSKNISSVCRGIRNKAGGYRWEFTDGH
;
A
#
# COMPACT_ATOMS: atom_id res chain seq x y z
N MET A 1 -2.27 -32.76 16.84
CA MET A 1 -3.49 -31.94 16.61
C MET A 1 -3.17 -30.88 15.56
N LYS A 2 -3.62 -31.01 14.31
CA LYS A 2 -3.41 -29.97 13.28
C LYS A 2 -4.32 -28.79 13.60
N LEU A 3 -3.74 -27.63 13.90
CA LEU A 3 -4.52 -26.38 14.02
C LEU A 3 -5.30 -26.17 12.72
N ASN A 4 -6.61 -25.87 12.81
CA ASN A 4 -7.39 -25.35 11.68
C ASN A 4 -6.58 -24.19 11.03
N SER A 5 -6.47 -24.18 9.69
CA SER A 5 -5.71 -23.19 8.90
C SER A 5 -5.94 -21.75 9.35
N THR A 6 -7.18 -21.38 9.70
CA THR A 6 -7.54 -20.04 10.18
C THR A 6 -7.00 -19.75 11.59
N LYS A 7 -7.03 -20.75 12.48
CA LYS A 7 -6.49 -20.64 13.84
C LYS A 7 -4.96 -20.56 13.82
N TYR A 8 -4.32 -21.32 12.92
CA TYR A 8 -2.87 -21.25 12.73
C TYR A 8 -2.44 -19.85 12.25
N LYS A 9 -3.07 -19.30 11.20
CA LYS A 9 -2.79 -17.95 10.69
C LYS A 9 -2.95 -16.84 11.74
N LYS A 10 -3.80 -17.06 12.74
CA LYS A 10 -4.02 -16.14 13.88
C LYS A 10 -3.04 -16.34 15.03
N SER A 11 -2.22 -17.40 15.04
CA SER A 11 -1.13 -17.56 16.02
C SER A 11 0.05 -16.64 15.70
N LYS A 12 0.91 -16.32 16.68
CA LYS A 12 2.13 -15.52 16.43
C LYS A 12 3.01 -16.16 15.33
N ILE A 13 3.22 -17.48 15.38
CA ILE A 13 4.03 -18.20 14.38
C ILE A 13 3.39 -18.22 12.99
N GLY A 14 2.08 -18.42 12.91
CA GLY A 14 1.37 -18.36 11.63
C GLY A 14 1.32 -16.95 11.05
N LEU A 15 1.30 -15.93 11.91
CA LEU A 15 1.44 -14.53 11.50
C LEU A 15 2.83 -14.27 10.91
N VAL A 16 3.92 -14.71 11.55
CA VAL A 16 5.28 -14.62 10.98
C VAL A 16 5.34 -15.28 9.60
N THR A 17 4.80 -16.50 9.48
CA THR A 17 4.75 -17.21 8.19
C THR A 17 3.98 -16.42 7.13
N THR A 18 2.88 -15.77 7.53
CA THR A 18 2.09 -14.92 6.62
C THR A 18 2.85 -13.67 6.19
N ILE A 19 3.55 -13.01 7.13
CA ILE A 19 4.35 -11.81 6.85
C ILE A 19 5.50 -12.17 5.90
N TYR A 20 6.29 -13.21 6.22
CA TYR A 20 7.41 -13.63 5.39
C TYR A 20 6.98 -14.03 3.98
N GLY A 21 5.91 -14.81 3.86
CA GLY A 21 5.37 -15.18 2.55
C GLY A 21 4.93 -13.97 1.73
N ALA A 22 4.32 -12.97 2.37
CA ALA A 22 3.96 -11.72 1.72
C ALA A 22 5.21 -10.96 1.24
N GLN A 23 6.27 -10.87 2.05
CA GLN A 23 7.53 -10.22 1.66
C GLN A 23 8.14 -10.85 0.41
N ILE A 24 8.19 -12.19 0.35
CA ILE A 24 8.69 -12.93 -0.82
C ILE A 24 7.88 -12.62 -2.08
N SER A 25 6.55 -12.76 -2.02
CA SER A 25 5.67 -12.50 -3.17
C SER A 25 5.78 -11.04 -3.64
N ASN A 26 5.85 -10.12 -2.69
CA ASN A 26 5.92 -8.68 -2.93
C ASN A 26 7.29 -8.22 -3.46
N SER A 27 8.40 -8.86 -3.07
CA SER A 27 9.71 -8.65 -3.70
C SER A 27 9.64 -9.03 -5.18
N LYS A 28 9.09 -10.21 -5.50
CA LYS A 28 8.93 -10.67 -6.89
C LYS A 28 8.07 -9.71 -7.72
N LEU A 29 6.96 -9.23 -7.18
CA LEU A 29 6.08 -8.28 -7.87
C LEU A 29 6.77 -6.95 -8.20
N ARG A 30 7.77 -6.54 -7.41
CA ARG A 30 8.53 -5.30 -7.61
C ARG A 30 9.86 -5.52 -8.33
N ASN A 31 10.20 -6.76 -8.70
CA ASN A 31 11.53 -7.12 -9.20
C ASN A 31 12.68 -6.77 -8.23
N HIS A 32 12.41 -6.88 -6.91
CA HIS A 32 13.43 -6.78 -5.88
C HIS A 32 13.98 -8.17 -5.56
N GLU A 33 15.21 -8.21 -5.06
CA GLU A 33 15.75 -9.39 -4.40
C GLU A 33 14.80 -9.86 -3.26
N PRO A 34 14.71 -11.18 -3.03
CA PRO A 34 13.98 -11.71 -1.87
C PRO A 34 14.60 -11.19 -0.55
N PRO A 35 13.89 -11.30 0.58
CA PRO A 35 14.43 -10.91 1.87
C PRO A 35 15.83 -11.50 2.11
N SER A 36 16.76 -10.68 2.58
CA SER A 36 18.14 -11.08 2.88
C SER A 36 18.26 -11.90 4.18
N TYR A 37 17.13 -12.32 4.74
CA TYR A 37 17.01 -13.02 6.00
C TYR A 37 16.00 -14.15 5.86
N THR A 38 16.11 -15.16 6.71
CA THR A 38 15.18 -16.30 6.72
C THR A 38 13.89 -15.99 7.50
N LYS A 39 12.90 -16.87 7.37
CA LYS A 39 11.69 -16.80 8.19
C LYS A 39 11.98 -16.92 9.69
N ASP A 40 13.00 -17.70 10.06
CA ASP A 40 13.38 -17.86 11.47
C ASP A 40 14.08 -16.61 11.99
N ASP A 41 14.93 -15.96 11.20
CA ASP A 41 15.50 -14.66 11.57
C ASP A 41 14.38 -13.61 11.76
N LEU A 42 13.38 -13.58 10.86
CA LEU A 42 12.23 -12.68 11.01
C LEU A 42 11.42 -12.99 12.27
N LYS A 43 11.24 -14.28 12.61
CA LYS A 43 10.55 -14.71 13.83
C LYS A 43 11.28 -14.17 15.05
N ASP A 44 12.60 -14.37 15.12
CA ASP A 44 13.42 -13.95 16.25
C ASP A 44 13.46 -12.43 16.38
N TRP A 45 13.58 -11.72 15.24
CA TRP A 45 13.50 -10.25 15.19
C TRP A 45 12.12 -9.73 15.66
N LEU A 46 11.02 -10.36 15.27
CA LEU A 46 9.69 -9.95 15.76
C LEU A 46 9.50 -10.26 17.24
N PHE A 47 9.98 -11.40 17.71
CA PHE A 47 9.76 -11.86 19.08
C PHE A 47 10.66 -11.17 20.10
N SER A 48 11.80 -10.62 19.67
CA SER A 48 12.65 -9.79 20.54
C SER A 48 12.04 -8.41 20.84
N GLN A 49 10.99 -7.99 20.11
CA GLN A 49 10.39 -6.67 20.25
C GLN A 49 9.15 -6.68 21.15
N PRO A 50 9.15 -5.94 22.27
CA PRO A 50 7.95 -5.77 23.10
C PRO A 50 6.76 -5.20 22.30
N LYS A 51 7.04 -4.30 21.34
CA LYS A 51 6.03 -3.72 20.44
C LYS A 51 5.25 -4.78 19.67
N PHE A 52 5.89 -5.86 19.20
CA PHE A 52 5.21 -6.91 18.44
C PHE A 52 4.15 -7.62 19.28
N HIS A 53 4.47 -7.91 20.54
CA HIS A 53 3.55 -8.56 21.45
C HIS A 53 2.36 -7.66 21.77
N LEU A 54 2.61 -6.37 22.00
CA LEU A 54 1.54 -5.38 22.22
C LEU A 54 0.60 -5.27 21.01
N LEU A 55 1.15 -5.16 19.79
CA LEU A 55 0.34 -5.10 18.57
C LEU A 55 -0.46 -6.40 18.37
N TYR A 56 0.15 -7.56 18.62
CA TYR A 56 -0.53 -8.85 18.50
C TYR A 56 -1.68 -8.98 19.50
N ASP A 57 -1.48 -8.61 20.76
CA ASP A 57 -2.51 -8.69 21.79
C ASP A 57 -3.66 -7.72 21.51
N ASN A 58 -3.35 -6.52 21.00
CA ASN A 58 -4.36 -5.57 20.52
C ASN A 58 -5.14 -6.13 19.31
N TRP A 59 -4.46 -6.73 18.33
CA TRP A 59 -5.11 -7.35 17.19
C TRP A 59 -6.07 -8.47 17.62
N LYS A 60 -5.64 -9.32 18.56
CA LYS A 60 -6.46 -10.38 19.16
C LYS A 60 -7.66 -9.81 19.93
N ARG A 61 -7.45 -8.77 20.75
CA ARG A 61 -8.50 -8.08 21.51
C ARG A 61 -9.56 -7.46 20.60
N LEU A 62 -9.15 -6.95 19.44
CA LEU A 62 -10.02 -6.37 18.42
C LEU A 62 -10.55 -7.41 17.43
N SER A 63 -10.68 -8.67 17.86
CA SER A 63 -11.25 -9.76 17.06
C SER A 63 -10.57 -9.98 15.70
N TYR A 64 -9.27 -9.71 15.63
CA TYR A 64 -8.43 -9.86 14.44
C TYR A 64 -8.83 -8.95 13.27
N GLN A 65 -9.36 -7.75 13.54
CA GLN A 65 -9.60 -6.73 12.53
C GLN A 65 -8.34 -6.41 11.71
N THR A 66 -8.47 -6.30 10.38
CA THR A 66 -7.35 -6.20 9.45
C THR A 66 -6.44 -4.99 9.74
N ASP A 67 -7.02 -3.83 10.03
CA ASP A 67 -6.30 -2.58 10.27
C ASP A 67 -5.26 -2.69 11.41
N TYR A 68 -5.56 -3.50 12.42
CA TYR A 68 -4.71 -3.67 13.60
C TYR A 68 -3.73 -4.84 13.49
N LYS A 69 -3.75 -5.57 12.37
CA LYS A 69 -2.88 -6.72 12.16
C LYS A 69 -1.40 -6.26 12.18
N PRO A 70 -0.51 -6.87 12.99
CA PRO A 70 0.91 -6.57 12.91
C PRO A 70 1.45 -6.89 11.52
N SER A 71 2.29 -6.00 11.01
CA SER A 71 2.87 -6.01 9.68
C SER A 71 4.32 -5.55 9.75
N VAL A 72 5.10 -5.88 8.71
CA VAL A 72 6.47 -5.39 8.54
C VAL A 72 6.55 -4.65 7.22
N ASP A 73 6.96 -3.40 7.27
CA ASP A 73 7.19 -2.55 6.10
C ASP A 73 8.69 -2.27 5.92
N ARG A 74 9.05 -1.72 4.76
CA ARG A 74 10.41 -1.25 4.46
C ARG A 74 10.61 0.17 5.01
N LEU A 75 11.83 0.50 5.42
CA LEU A 75 12.20 1.87 5.81
C LEU A 75 12.44 2.74 4.57
N ILE A 76 13.21 2.20 3.62
CA ILE A 76 13.50 2.79 2.32
C ILE A 76 12.92 1.86 1.25
N ASP A 77 11.99 2.39 0.47
CA ASP A 77 11.16 1.61 -0.46
C ASP A 77 11.92 1.02 -1.66
N ASP A 78 13.02 1.67 -2.07
CA ASP A 78 13.90 1.23 -3.16
C ASP A 78 14.83 0.08 -2.73
N ILE A 79 15.01 -0.12 -1.42
CA ILE A 79 15.83 -1.20 -0.87
C ILE A 79 14.92 -2.39 -0.56
N GLY A 80 15.40 -3.60 -0.84
CA GLY A 80 14.72 -4.85 -0.49
C GLY A 80 14.50 -5.04 1.01
N TYR A 81 13.93 -6.18 1.38
CA TYR A 81 13.74 -6.55 2.78
C TYR A 81 15.07 -7.00 3.40
N THR A 82 15.69 -6.17 4.22
CA THR A 82 16.89 -6.50 5.01
C THR A 82 16.64 -6.18 6.49
N MET A 83 17.38 -6.77 7.43
CA MET A 83 17.17 -6.53 8.87
C MET A 83 17.36 -5.06 9.26
N SER A 84 18.19 -4.32 8.52
CA SER A 84 18.40 -2.88 8.71
C SER A 84 17.39 -2.00 7.97
N ASN A 85 16.61 -2.55 7.03
CA ASN A 85 15.64 -1.83 6.21
C ASN A 85 14.18 -2.21 6.51
N ILE A 86 13.90 -2.91 7.61
CA ILE A 86 12.53 -3.26 8.00
C ILE A 86 12.08 -2.56 9.28
N GLN A 87 10.79 -2.27 9.33
CA GLN A 87 10.14 -1.67 10.49
C GLN A 87 8.83 -2.39 10.84
N LEU A 88 8.56 -2.52 12.14
CA LEU A 88 7.35 -3.12 12.67
C LEU A 88 6.27 -2.07 12.85
N MET A 89 5.11 -2.33 12.26
CA MET A 89 3.94 -1.46 12.32
C MET A 89 2.65 -2.28 12.20
N THR A 90 1.50 -1.62 12.21
CA THR A 90 0.19 -2.20 11.88
C THR A 90 -0.08 -2.13 10.39
N PHE A 91 -1.00 -2.96 9.91
CA PHE A 91 -1.46 -2.89 8.52
C PHE A 91 -2.04 -1.51 8.17
N LYS A 92 -2.76 -0.87 9.09
CA LYS A 92 -3.28 0.48 8.89
C LYS A 92 -2.17 1.50 8.73
N GLU A 93 -1.18 1.52 9.63
CA GLU A 93 -0.05 2.45 9.51
C GLU A 93 0.69 2.25 8.17
N ASN A 94 0.88 1.00 7.73
CA ASN A 94 1.54 0.71 6.44
C ASN A 94 0.71 1.24 5.26
N LYS A 95 -0.61 1.04 5.30
CA LYS A 95 -1.54 1.55 4.29
C LYS A 95 -1.54 3.09 4.26
N ASP A 96 -1.52 3.72 5.43
CA ASP A 96 -1.52 5.18 5.56
C ASP A 96 -0.19 5.77 5.07
N LYS A 97 0.96 5.12 5.34
CA LYS A 97 2.27 5.47 4.76
C LYS A 97 2.21 5.44 3.23
N ALA A 98 1.82 4.31 2.63
CA ALA A 98 1.73 4.19 1.18
C ALA A 98 0.78 5.24 0.56
N TYR A 99 -0.33 5.56 1.23
CA TYR A 99 -1.23 6.63 0.78
C TYR A 99 -0.57 8.00 0.81
N ASN A 100 0.17 8.32 1.87
CA ASN A 100 0.88 9.60 2.01
C ASN A 100 2.04 9.72 1.02
N ASP A 101 2.77 8.64 0.73
CA ASP A 101 3.86 8.63 -0.25
C ASP A 101 3.35 8.93 -1.68
N ILE A 102 2.18 8.39 -2.03
CA ILE A 102 1.51 8.71 -3.31
C ILE A 102 1.02 10.16 -3.31
N LYS A 103 0.45 10.64 -2.20
CA LYS A 103 -0.09 12.00 -2.09
C LYS A 103 0.99 13.07 -2.16
N SER A 104 2.16 12.80 -1.59
CA SER A 104 3.32 13.70 -1.57
C SER A 104 4.15 13.65 -2.86
N GLY A 105 3.88 12.69 -3.75
CA GLY A 105 4.64 12.49 -4.99
C GLY A 105 5.95 11.74 -4.79
N THR A 106 6.25 11.25 -3.58
CA THR A 106 7.43 10.40 -3.31
C THR A 106 7.36 9.06 -4.03
N THR A 107 6.15 8.53 -4.27
CA THR A 107 5.94 7.33 -5.09
C THR A 107 5.05 7.64 -6.28
N ILE A 108 5.47 7.19 -7.47
CA ILE A 108 4.68 7.33 -8.69
C ILE A 108 3.40 6.49 -8.55
N SER A 109 2.26 7.16 -8.65
CA SER A 109 0.95 6.52 -8.71
C SER A 109 0.90 5.56 -9.91
N VAL A 110 0.56 4.29 -9.65
CA VAL A 110 0.20 3.34 -10.73
C VAL A 110 -1.04 3.76 -11.51
N HIS A 111 -1.83 4.69 -10.97
CA HIS A 111 -2.95 5.28 -11.70
C HIS A 111 -2.42 6.35 -12.65
N LYS A 112 -2.82 6.24 -13.91
CA LYS A 112 -2.51 7.23 -14.95
C LYS A 112 -2.84 8.64 -14.45
N GLN A 113 -1.87 9.53 -14.59
CA GLN A 113 -2.06 10.95 -14.35
C GLN A 113 -3.14 11.47 -15.30
N VAL A 114 -3.83 12.52 -14.88
CA VAL A 114 -4.86 13.16 -15.71
C VAL A 114 -4.63 14.65 -15.80
N ARG A 115 -4.81 15.18 -17.00
CA ARG A 115 -4.77 16.61 -17.29
C ARG A 115 -6.18 17.14 -17.46
N MET A 116 -6.52 18.22 -16.76
CA MET A 116 -7.75 18.98 -16.97
C MET A 116 -7.46 20.18 -17.87
N PHE A 117 -8.25 20.40 -18.90
CA PHE A 117 -8.14 21.58 -19.76
C PHE A 117 -9.20 22.63 -19.41
N THR A 118 -8.74 23.86 -19.25
CA THR A 118 -9.51 25.08 -18.95
C THR A 118 -9.26 26.12 -20.06
N GLU A 119 -9.98 27.23 -20.04
CA GLU A 119 -9.75 28.33 -20.99
C GLU A 119 -8.36 28.96 -20.81
N ASP A 120 -7.84 28.98 -19.57
CA ASP A 120 -6.56 29.59 -19.21
C ASP A 120 -5.36 28.63 -19.33
N GLY A 121 -5.57 27.40 -19.79
CA GLY A 121 -4.51 26.38 -19.91
C GLY A 121 -4.91 25.03 -19.32
N PHE A 122 -4.00 24.38 -18.60
CA PHE A 122 -4.24 23.06 -18.04
C PHE A 122 -3.72 22.88 -16.62
N THR A 123 -4.28 21.91 -15.90
CA THR A 123 -3.82 21.48 -14.59
C THR A 123 -3.63 19.97 -14.59
N ASP A 124 -2.44 19.52 -14.17
CA ASP A 124 -2.13 18.11 -14.03
C ASP A 124 -2.47 17.61 -12.62
N PHE A 125 -3.06 16.42 -12.56
CA PHE A 125 -3.38 15.72 -11.33
C PHE A 125 -2.69 14.36 -11.31
N PRO A 126 -2.17 13.91 -10.15
CA PRO A 126 -1.53 12.60 -10.04
C PRO A 126 -2.43 11.41 -10.43
N SER A 127 -3.75 11.57 -10.34
CA SER A 127 -4.72 10.60 -10.84
C SER A 127 -6.13 11.21 -10.95
N ALA A 128 -7.02 10.51 -11.66
CA ALA A 128 -8.45 10.87 -11.70
C ALA A 128 -9.12 10.93 -10.31
N LYS A 129 -8.60 10.21 -9.31
CA LYS A 129 -9.12 10.27 -7.93
C LYS A 129 -8.70 11.55 -7.23
N GLU A 130 -7.46 11.99 -7.39
CA GLU A 130 -7.01 13.27 -6.82
C GLU A 130 -7.75 14.44 -7.48
N ALA A 131 -7.89 14.42 -8.81
CA ALA A 131 -8.71 15.38 -9.54
C ALA A 131 -10.15 15.44 -8.99
N SER A 132 -10.73 14.27 -8.69
CA SER A 132 -12.08 14.18 -8.12
C SER A 132 -12.21 14.81 -6.74
N ARG A 133 -11.19 14.70 -5.88
CA ARG A 133 -11.19 15.33 -4.56
C ARG A 133 -11.11 16.85 -4.64
N VAL A 134 -10.31 17.38 -5.56
CA VAL A 134 -10.12 18.82 -5.73
C VAL A 134 -11.32 19.47 -6.42
N THR A 135 -11.84 18.84 -7.47
CA THR A 135 -12.89 19.43 -8.33
C THR A 135 -14.31 19.03 -7.94
N GLY A 136 -14.48 18.01 -7.09
CA GLY A 136 -15.79 17.39 -6.81
C GLY A 136 -16.36 16.56 -7.96
N ILE A 137 -15.68 16.49 -9.11
CA ILE A 137 -16.14 15.74 -10.29
C ILE A 137 -15.84 14.26 -10.08
N HIS A 138 -16.83 13.38 -10.29
CA HIS A 138 -16.61 11.95 -10.10
C HIS A 138 -15.47 11.40 -10.98
N SER A 139 -14.50 10.75 -10.35
CA SER A 139 -13.32 10.17 -11.03
C SER A 139 -13.66 9.22 -12.18
N LYS A 140 -14.78 8.48 -12.07
CA LYS A 140 -15.28 7.63 -13.16
C LYS A 140 -15.63 8.44 -14.41
N ASN A 141 -16.27 9.59 -14.25
CA ASN A 141 -16.61 10.46 -15.37
C ASN A 141 -15.35 11.06 -15.99
N ILE A 142 -14.40 11.51 -15.16
CA ILE A 142 -13.08 11.98 -15.63
C ILE A 142 -12.41 10.90 -16.49
N SER A 143 -12.28 9.68 -15.96
CA SER A 143 -11.65 8.58 -16.70
C SER A 143 -12.44 8.15 -17.94
N SER A 144 -13.76 8.33 -17.99
CA SER A 144 -14.54 8.09 -19.21
C SER A 144 -14.24 9.12 -20.29
N VAL A 145 -13.96 10.37 -19.93
CA VAL A 145 -13.54 11.40 -20.88
C VAL A 145 -12.16 11.09 -21.43
N CYS A 146 -11.19 10.76 -20.58
CA CYS A 146 -9.84 10.38 -21.03
C CYS A 146 -9.81 9.17 -21.97
N ARG A 147 -10.86 8.33 -21.96
CA ARG A 147 -11.01 7.17 -22.88
C ARG A 147 -11.83 7.47 -24.13
N GLY A 148 -12.32 8.71 -24.29
CA GLY A 148 -13.22 9.08 -25.39
C GLY A 148 -14.65 8.53 -25.27
N ILE A 149 -15.04 7.94 -24.13
CA ILE A 149 -16.41 7.45 -23.89
C ILE A 149 -17.37 8.62 -23.63
N ARG A 150 -16.87 9.71 -23.06
CA ARG A 150 -17.62 10.96 -22.81
C ARG A 150 -16.85 12.14 -23.36
N ASN A 151 -17.57 13.18 -23.77
CA ASN A 151 -16.92 14.40 -24.29
C ASN A 151 -16.37 15.30 -23.17
N LYS A 152 -17.06 15.38 -22.04
CA LYS A 152 -16.73 16.26 -20.90
C LYS A 152 -17.13 15.66 -19.55
N ALA A 153 -16.45 16.10 -18.50
CA ALA A 153 -16.79 15.81 -17.10
C ALA A 153 -16.62 17.10 -16.28
N GLY A 154 -17.70 17.51 -15.59
CA GLY A 154 -17.76 18.80 -14.89
C GLY A 154 -17.57 20.02 -15.78
N GLY A 155 -17.86 19.92 -17.08
CA GLY A 155 -17.65 21.00 -18.05
C GLY A 155 -16.28 21.00 -18.73
N TYR A 156 -15.31 20.23 -18.22
CA TYR A 156 -13.93 20.21 -18.70
C TYR A 156 -13.63 19.02 -19.61
N ARG A 157 -12.62 19.18 -20.47
CA ARG A 157 -11.95 18.08 -21.17
C ARG A 157 -10.85 17.50 -20.29
N TRP A 158 -10.61 16.20 -20.46
CA TRP A 158 -9.63 15.46 -19.67
C TRP A 158 -8.85 14.49 -20.55
N GLU A 159 -7.55 14.36 -20.30
CA GLU A 159 -6.68 13.41 -20.99
C GLU A 159 -5.81 12.64 -20.00
N PHE A 160 -5.45 11.40 -20.32
CA PHE A 160 -4.42 10.70 -19.57
C PHE A 160 -3.06 11.23 -20.01
N THR A 161 -2.19 11.49 -19.03
CA THR A 161 -0.79 11.78 -19.28
C THR A 161 0.05 10.60 -18.81
N ASP A 162 1.11 10.30 -19.54
CA ASP A 162 2.13 9.39 -19.05
C ASP A 162 2.89 10.14 -17.95
N GLY A 163 2.90 9.56 -16.75
CA GLY A 163 3.65 10.15 -15.65
C GLY A 163 5.14 10.13 -16.02
N HIS A 164 5.78 11.29 -15.88
CA HIS A 164 7.24 11.40 -15.95
C HIS A 164 7.92 10.59 -14.84
#